data_AF-A0A6I7WZY6-F1
#
_entry.id   AF-A0A6I7WZY6-F1
#
_cell.length_a   1.000
_cell.length_b   1.000
_cell.length_c   1.000
_cell.angle_alpha   90.00
_cell.angle_beta   90.00
_cell.angle_gamma   90.00
#
_symmetry.space_group_name_H-M   'P 1'
#
loop_
_entity.id
_entity.type
_entity.pdbx_description
1 polymer ?
#
loop_
_entity_poly.entity_id
_entity_poly.type
_entity_poly.pdbx_seq_one_letter_code
_entity_poly.pdbx_strand_id
1 'polypeptide(L)' 'MKCFKLKGCAQQFKEALTMATFRKLSNGKYRADVRKNGSFIQAKTFNTKQQAEEFSASLESSIDSILRLKPKK' A
#
# COMPACT_ATOMS: atom_id res chain seq x y z
N MET A 1 -10.87 -32.45 23.61
CA MET A 1 -10.50 -31.02 23.72
C MET A 1 -9.93 -30.58 22.37
N LYS A 2 -10.64 -29.71 21.63
CA LYS A 2 -10.19 -29.23 20.30
C LYS A 2 -9.26 -28.03 20.49
N CYS A 3 -7.96 -28.23 20.26
CA CYS A 3 -6.98 -27.15 20.22
C CYS A 3 -7.26 -26.26 19.00
N PHE A 4 -7.71 -25.02 19.25
CA PHE A 4 -7.89 -24.00 18.23
C PHE A 4 -6.51 -23.51 17.79
N LYS A 5 -6.09 -23.94 16.60
CA LYS A 5 -4.83 -23.52 15.98
C LYS A 5 -5.04 -22.10 15.45
N LEU A 6 -4.72 -21.10 16.27
CA LEU A 6 -4.67 -19.70 15.86
C LEU A 6 -3.57 -19.56 14.80
N LYS A 7 -3.99 -19.48 13.53
CA LYS A 7 -3.11 -19.11 12.42
C LYS A 7 -2.65 -17.67 12.66
N GLY A 8 -1.45 -17.52 13.17
CA GLY A 8 -0.74 -16.26 13.16
C GLY A 8 -0.53 -15.83 11.71
N CYS A 9 -1.39 -14.95 11.21
CA CYS A 9 -1.07 -14.08 10.09
C CYS A 9 -0.06 -13.05 10.61
N ALA A 10 1.18 -13.49 10.79
CA ALA A 10 2.32 -12.61 10.94
C ALA A 10 2.56 -11.95 9.58
N GLN A 11 1.82 -10.86 9.31
CA GLN A 11 2.18 -9.95 8.25
C GLN A 11 3.50 -9.31 8.70
N GLN A 12 4.61 -9.85 8.21
CA GLN A 12 5.94 -9.31 8.45
C GLN A 12 6.02 -7.95 7.74
N PHE A 13 5.77 -6.89 8.50
CA PHE A 13 6.00 -5.51 8.07
C PHE A 13 7.52 -5.29 7.97
N LYS A 14 8.11 -5.61 6.82
CA LYS A 14 9.34 -4.93 6.40
C LYS A 14 8.93 -3.50 6.09
N GLU A 15 9.26 -2.59 7.00
CA GLU A 15 9.10 -1.15 6.86
C GLU A 15 9.90 -0.63 5.66
N ALA A 16 9.34 -0.79 4.46
CA ALA A 16 9.56 0.16 3.41
C ALA A 16 8.85 1.45 3.84
N LEU A 17 9.53 2.60 3.75
CA LEU A 17 9.08 3.97 4.09
C LEU A 17 7.87 4.47 3.25
N THR A 18 7.00 3.56 2.81
CA THR A 18 5.81 3.80 2.02
C THR A 18 4.60 3.72 2.94
N MET A 19 3.97 4.87 3.16
CA MET A 19 2.76 4.99 3.95
C MET A 19 1.58 5.15 2.98
N ALA A 20 1.10 4.02 2.45
CA ALA A 20 -0.16 4.01 1.71
C ALA A 20 -1.31 4.22 2.71
N THR A 21 -1.98 5.38 2.62
CA THR A 21 -3.11 5.72 3.49
C THR A 21 -4.40 5.44 2.73
N PHE A 22 -5.24 4.58 3.29
CA PHE A 22 -6.57 4.29 2.74
C PHE A 22 -7.63 5.04 3.55
N ARG A 23 -8.46 5.84 2.86
CA ARG A 23 -9.56 6.56 3.47
C ARG A 23 -10.86 6.20 2.77
N LYS A 24 -11.89 5.86 3.55
CA LYS A 24 -13.24 5.69 3.01
C LYS A 24 -13.91 7.06 2.93
N LEU A 25 -14.42 7.40 1.76
CA LEU A 25 -15.20 8.60 1.52
C LEU A 25 -16.66 8.35 1.92
N SER A 26 -17.39 9.42 2.27
CA SER A 26 -18.81 9.37 2.63
C SER A 26 -19.70 8.83 1.50
N ASN A 27 -19.25 8.94 0.25
CA ASN A 27 -19.88 8.36 -0.94
C ASN A 27 -19.66 6.85 -1.12
N GLY A 28 -19.07 6.17 -0.13
CA GLY A 28 -18.80 4.73 -0.17
C GLY A 28 -17.56 4.33 -0.98
N LYS A 29 -16.88 5.29 -1.62
CA LYS A 29 -15.64 5.06 -2.38
C LYS A 29 -14.43 5.00 -1.45
N TYR A 30 -13.37 4.36 -1.92
CA TYR A 30 -12.09 4.24 -1.23
C TYR A 30 -11.05 5.11 -1.92
N ARG A 31 -10.35 5.94 -1.18
CA ARG A 31 -9.22 6.72 -1.67
C ARG A 31 -7.93 6.12 -1.14
N ALA A 32 -7.00 5.82 -2.03
CA ALA A 32 -5.63 5.44 -1.70
C ALA A 32 -4.73 6.66 -1.95
N ASP A 33 -4.09 7.15 -0.89
CA ASP A 33 -3.07 8.19 -0.94
C ASP A 33 -1.71 7.54 -0.69
N VAL A 34 -0.84 7.51 -1.71
CA VAL A 34 0.48 6.89 -1.63
C VAL A 34 1.55 7.97 -1.39
N ARG A 35 2.32 7.79 -0.33
CA ARG A 35 3.44 8.67 0.05
C ARG A 35 4.72 7.86 0.19
N LYS A 36 5.83 8.41 -0.30
CA LYS A 36 7.17 7.83 -0.15
C LYS A 36 8.12 8.89 0.42
N ASN A 37 8.82 8.57 1.50
CA ASN A 37 9.80 9.45 2.14
C ASN A 37 9.25 10.86 2.46
N GLY A 38 7.98 10.94 2.90
CA GLY A 38 7.31 12.21 3.19
C GLY A 38 6.75 12.95 1.98
N SER A 39 7.12 12.57 0.76
CA SER A 39 6.61 13.17 -0.48
C SER A 39 5.33 12.48 -0.95
N PHE A 40 4.35 13.29 -1.35
CA PHE A 40 3.15 12.82 -2.01
C PHE A 40 3.49 12.37 -3.44
N ILE A 41 3.13 11.12 -3.79
CA ILE A 41 3.34 10.60 -5.14
C ILE A 41 2.05 10.70 -5.94
N GLN A 42 1.00 10.01 -5.46
CA GLN A 42 -0.26 9.93 -6.17
C GLN A 42 -1.41 9.60 -5.24
N ALA A 43 -2.59 10.09 -5.58
CA ALA A 43 -3.85 9.68 -4.99
C ALA A 43 -4.80 9.20 -6.08
N LYS A 44 -5.55 8.14 -5.78
CA LYS A 44 -6.60 7.65 -6.67
C LYS A 44 -7.78 7.12 -5.87
N THR A 45 -8.97 7.33 -6.42
CA THR A 45 -10.23 6.85 -5.84
C THR A 45 -10.71 5.61 -6.58
N PHE A 46 -11.20 4.63 -5.82
CA PHE A 46 -11.70 3.34 -6.27
C PHE A 46 -13.05 3.05 -5.64
N ASN A 47 -13.81 2.16 -6.26
CA ASN A 47 -15.12 1.76 -5.73
C ASN A 47 -14.96 0.66 -4.67
N THR A 48 -13.91 -0.16 -4.75
CA THR A 48 -13.65 -1.26 -3.82
C THR A 48 -12.33 -1.08 -3.08
N LYS A 49 -12.25 -1.65 -1.88
CA LYS A 49 -11.02 -1.63 -1.06
C LYS A 49 -9.90 -2.43 -1.73
N GLN A 50 -10.23 -3.58 -2.30
CA GLN A 50 -9.26 -4.46 -2.95
C GLN A 50 -8.52 -3.76 -4.11
N GLN A 51 -9.24 -3.00 -4.94
CA GLN A 51 -8.62 -2.22 -6.01
C GLN A 51 -7.65 -1.15 -5.48
N ALA A 52 -8.00 -0.53 -4.34
CA ALA A 52 -7.14 0.45 -3.70
C ALA A 52 -5.84 -0.19 -3.19
N GLU A 53 -5.94 -1.38 -2.59
CA GLU A 53 -4.80 -2.16 -2.11
C GLU A 53 -3.90 -2.62 -3.26
N GLU A 54 -4.47 -3.24 -4.30
CA GLU A 54 -3.72 -3.68 -5.50
C GLU A 54 -3.03 -2.51 -6.20
N PHE A 55 -3.70 -1.37 -6.32
CA PHE A 55 -3.12 -0.15 -6.87
C PHE A 55 -1.91 0.31 -6.07
N SER A 56 -2.02 0.34 -4.74
CA SER A 56 -0.91 0.76 -3.89
C SER A 56 0.31 -0.15 -4.04
N ALA A 57 0.11 -1.48 -4.07
CA ALA A 57 1.18 -2.45 -4.23
C ALA A 57 1.86 -2.37 -5.61
N SER A 58 1.06 -2.22 -6.68
CA SER A 58 1.58 -2.06 -8.04
C SER A 58 2.39 -0.76 -8.19
N LEU A 59 1.89 0.32 -7.62
CA LEU A 59 2.54 1.63 -7.65
C LEU A 59 3.84 1.62 -6.84
N GLU A 60 3.89 0.92 -5.72
CA GLU A 60 5.11 0.70 -4.95
C GLU A 60 6.18 -0.05 -5.75
N SER A 61 5.81 -1.15 -6.40
CA SER A 61 6.75 -1.91 -7.26
C SER A 61 7.28 -1.05 -8.40
N SER A 62 6.43 -0.21 -8.98
CA SER A 62 6.80 0.73 -10.04
C SER A 62 7.79 1.79 -9.53
N ILE A 63 7.52 2.40 -8.37
CA ILE A 63 8.42 3.39 -7.75
C ILE A 63 9.77 2.75 -7.42
N ASP A 64 9.78 1.56 -6.83
CA ASP A 64 11.01 0.86 -6.44
C ASP A 64 11.88 0.58 -7.68
N SER A 65 11.24 0.14 -8.77
CA SER A 65 11.91 -0.08 -10.05
C SER A 65 12.53 1.21 -10.61
N ILE A 66 11.78 2.32 -10.59
CA ILE A 66 12.29 3.63 -11.05
C ILE A 66 13.45 4.12 -10.18
N LEU A 67 13.35 3.96 -8.85
CA LEU A 67 14.40 4.39 -7.92
C LEU A 67 15.68 3.58 -8.10
N ARG A 68 15.58 2.27 -8.38
CA ARG A 68 16.74 1.41 -8.68
C ARG A 68 17.44 1.77 -9.98
N LEU A 69 16.69 2.22 -10.98
CA LEU A 69 17.24 2.59 -12.29
C LEU A 69 17.99 3.92 -12.27
N LYS A 70 17.81 4.76 -11.24
CA LYS A 70 18.55 6.02 -11.15
C LYS A 70 20.02 5.72 -10.85
N PRO A 71 20.97 6.15 -11.71
CA PRO A 71 22.39 5.92 -11.49
C PRO A 71 22.83 6.65 -10.22
N LYS A 72 23.58 5.96 -9.36
CA LYS A 72 24.33 6.60 -8.28
C LYS A 72 25.39 7.48 -8.94
N LYS A 73 25.28 8.80 -8.76
CA LYS A 73 26.34 9.74 -9.10
C LYS A 73 27.61 9.43 -8.32
#